data_AF-A0A4Y9IU86-F1
#
_entry.id   AF-A0A4Y9IU86-F1
#
_cell.length_a   1.000
_cell.length_b   1.000
_cell.length_c   1.000
_cell.angle_alpha   90.00
_cell.angle_beta   90.00
_cell.angle_gamma   90.00
#
_symmetry.space_group_name_H-M   'P 1'
#
loop_
_entity.id
_entity.type
_entity.pdbx_description
1 polymer ?
#
loop_
_entity_poly.entity_id
_entity_poly.type
_entity_poly.pdbx_seq_one_letter_code
_entity_poly.pdbx_strand_id
1 'polypeptide(L)'
;VDTAKTDGTTAINAINPSADAKTTAKNAIEDAATAKKAAIDARNELTQEEKDAAKKDVDAKATEAKANVDNATTNAEVDTAKTDGTTAINAINPSADAKTTAKNAIEDAATAKKAAIDARNELTQEEKDAAKKEVDDKAKEAKVNVDSATTNAAVDTAKTNGTTAINEVNPNADAKTTAKNAIEDAATAKKAAIDARNELTAEEKDAAKKDVDAKAKEAKANVDNATTNAEVDTAKTDGTTAINAINPSADAKTTAKNAIEDAATAKKAAIDA
;
A
#
# COMPACT_ATOMS: atom_id res chain seq x y z
N VAL A 1 52.06 -41.77 -55.13
CA VAL A 1 51.04 -41.02 -55.90
C VAL A 1 49.80 -40.81 -55.05
N ASP A 2 49.28 -41.84 -54.39
CA ASP A 2 48.09 -41.70 -53.53
C ASP A 2 48.29 -40.75 -52.35
N THR A 3 49.44 -40.81 -51.66
CA THR A 3 49.76 -39.86 -50.56
C THR A 3 49.80 -38.41 -51.04
N ALA A 4 50.51 -38.11 -52.13
CA ALA A 4 50.57 -36.75 -52.69
C ALA A 4 49.22 -36.26 -53.22
N LYS A 5 48.38 -37.17 -53.72
CA LYS A 5 47.00 -36.88 -54.13
C LYS A 5 46.13 -36.56 -52.92
N THR A 6 46.23 -37.34 -51.84
CA THR A 6 45.55 -37.07 -50.57
C THR A 6 46.02 -35.75 -49.96
N ASP A 7 47.33 -35.51 -49.89
CA ASP A 7 47.90 -34.27 -49.34
C ASP A 7 47.51 -33.04 -50.18
N GLY A 8 47.52 -33.16 -51.50
CA GLY A 8 47.07 -32.11 -52.42
C GLY A 8 45.57 -31.82 -52.28
N THR A 9 44.74 -32.86 -52.13
CA THR A 9 43.30 -32.70 -51.92
C THR A 9 43.01 -32.07 -50.54
N THR A 10 43.74 -32.47 -49.50
CA THR A 10 43.67 -31.88 -48.16
C THR A 10 44.11 -30.42 -48.17
N ALA A 11 45.19 -30.08 -48.88
CA ALA A 11 45.66 -28.71 -49.01
C ALA A 11 44.65 -27.84 -49.79
N ILE A 12 44.10 -28.32 -50.91
CA ILE A 12 43.08 -27.60 -51.68
C ILE A 12 41.81 -27.37 -50.87
N ASN A 13 41.32 -28.39 -50.17
CA ASN A 13 40.15 -28.27 -49.27
C ASN A 13 40.42 -27.36 -48.07
N ALA A 14 41.68 -27.13 -47.70
CA ALA A 14 42.05 -26.19 -46.63
C ALA A 14 42.09 -24.72 -47.11
N ILE A 15 42.34 -24.47 -48.40
CA ILE A 15 42.54 -23.12 -48.97
C ILE A 15 41.28 -22.61 -49.69
N ASN A 16 40.28 -23.47 -49.91
CA ASN A 16 38.96 -23.07 -50.36
C ASN A 16 37.90 -23.84 -49.57
N PRO A 17 37.12 -23.18 -48.69
CA PRO A 17 36.13 -23.88 -47.89
C PRO A 17 35.14 -24.59 -48.81
N SER A 18 34.88 -25.86 -48.53
CA SER A 18 33.83 -26.58 -49.26
C SER A 18 32.49 -25.85 -49.06
N ALA A 19 31.64 -25.82 -50.08
CA ALA A 19 30.29 -25.27 -49.96
C ALA A 19 29.51 -25.94 -48.80
N ASP A 20 29.81 -27.20 -48.50
CA ASP A 20 29.26 -27.97 -47.39
C ASP A 20 29.65 -27.39 -46.02
N ALA A 21 30.89 -26.90 -45.86
CA ALA A 21 31.34 -26.29 -44.61
C ALA A 21 30.60 -24.98 -44.31
N LYS A 22 30.48 -24.09 -45.32
CA LYS A 22 29.72 -22.83 -45.18
C LYS A 22 28.23 -23.10 -44.93
N THR A 23 27.64 -24.06 -45.64
CA THR A 23 26.24 -24.46 -45.45
C THR A 23 26.00 -24.99 -44.03
N THR A 24 26.88 -25.87 -43.55
CA THR A 24 26.80 -26.42 -42.18
C THR A 24 26.91 -25.32 -41.13
N ALA A 25 27.84 -24.37 -41.29
CA ALA A 25 27.99 -23.24 -40.39
C ALA A 25 26.75 -22.32 -40.36
N LYS A 26 26.18 -22.01 -41.52
CA LYS A 26 24.95 -21.20 -41.60
C LYS A 26 23.74 -21.88 -40.98
N ASN A 27 23.61 -23.19 -41.15
CA ASN A 27 22.55 -23.97 -40.51
C ASN A 27 22.70 -23.95 -38.98
N ALA A 28 23.93 -24.13 -38.46
CA ALA A 28 24.18 -24.04 -37.02
C ALA A 28 23.83 -22.64 -36.44
N ILE A 29 24.08 -21.57 -37.20
CA ILE A 29 23.67 -20.21 -36.82
C ILE A 29 22.14 -20.07 -36.80
N GLU A 30 21.44 -20.62 -37.80
CA GLU A 30 19.97 -20.60 -37.86
C GLU A 30 19.34 -21.39 -36.72
N ASP A 31 19.89 -22.56 -36.40
CA ASP A 31 19.45 -23.40 -35.28
C ASP A 31 19.63 -22.66 -33.95
N ALA A 32 20.78 -22.00 -33.75
CA ALA A 32 21.03 -21.19 -32.57
C ALA A 32 20.07 -20.00 -32.47
N ALA A 33 19.80 -19.30 -33.58
CA ALA A 33 18.82 -18.21 -33.63
C ALA A 33 17.41 -18.70 -33.27
N THR A 34 16.98 -19.82 -33.87
CA THR A 34 15.68 -20.45 -33.60
C THR A 34 15.54 -20.85 -32.13
N ALA A 35 16.54 -21.55 -31.58
CA ALA A 35 16.56 -21.93 -30.18
C ALA A 35 16.52 -20.70 -29.25
N LYS A 36 17.26 -19.64 -29.60
CA LYS A 36 17.30 -18.42 -28.79
C LYS A 36 15.97 -17.68 -28.78
N LYS A 37 15.30 -17.56 -29.94
CA LYS A 37 13.96 -16.96 -30.03
C LYS A 37 12.94 -17.75 -29.21
N ALA A 38 12.99 -19.08 -29.26
CA ALA A 38 12.12 -19.93 -28.44
C ALA A 38 12.38 -19.73 -26.94
N ALA A 39 13.64 -19.59 -26.53
CA ALA A 39 13.98 -19.27 -25.15
C ALA A 39 13.45 -17.89 -24.71
N ILE A 40 13.51 -16.87 -25.58
CA ILE A 40 12.91 -15.55 -25.33
C ILE A 40 11.38 -15.65 -25.21
N ASP A 41 10.73 -16.46 -26.05
CA ASP A 41 9.28 -16.66 -26.00
C ASP A 41 8.79 -17.27 -24.69
N ALA A 42 9.59 -18.17 -24.10
CA ALA A 42 9.27 -18.81 -22.83
C ALA A 42 9.39 -17.88 -21.60
N ARG A 43 9.95 -16.67 -21.76
CA ARG A 43 10.11 -15.70 -20.67
C ARG A 43 8.81 -14.93 -20.42
N ASN A 44 8.07 -15.33 -19.40
CA ASN A 44 6.75 -14.76 -19.07
C ASN A 44 6.82 -13.39 -18.37
N GLU A 45 7.99 -13.03 -17.85
CA GLU A 45 8.25 -11.72 -17.27
C GLU A 45 8.36 -10.61 -18.33
N LEU A 46 8.65 -10.97 -19.58
CA LEU A 46 8.75 -10.02 -20.68
C LEU A 46 7.39 -9.72 -21.29
N THR A 47 7.20 -8.48 -21.72
CA THR A 47 6.09 -8.12 -22.61
C THR A 47 6.38 -8.54 -24.05
N GLN A 48 5.35 -8.55 -24.89
CA GLN A 48 5.49 -8.88 -26.30
C GLN A 48 6.45 -7.91 -27.00
N GLU A 49 6.40 -6.63 -26.66
CA GLU A 49 7.29 -5.61 -27.22
C GLU A 49 8.76 -5.86 -26.86
N GLU A 50 9.05 -6.24 -25.61
CA GLU A 50 10.40 -6.61 -25.16
C GLU A 50 10.89 -7.89 -25.86
N LYS A 51 10.02 -8.88 -26.04
CA LYS A 51 10.31 -10.11 -26.80
C LYS A 51 10.63 -9.79 -28.25
N ASP A 52 9.80 -9.00 -28.92
CA ASP A 52 9.96 -8.67 -30.34
C ASP A 52 11.25 -7.89 -30.60
N ALA A 53 11.59 -6.94 -29.71
CA ALA A 53 12.86 -6.23 -29.77
C ALA A 53 14.07 -7.18 -29.64
N ALA A 54 14.02 -8.11 -28.69
CA ALA A 54 15.09 -9.10 -28.49
C ALA A 54 15.22 -10.07 -29.68
N LYS A 55 14.10 -10.54 -30.25
CA LYS A 55 14.11 -11.40 -31.44
C LYS A 55 14.68 -10.68 -32.66
N LYS A 56 14.40 -9.39 -32.80
CA LYS A 56 14.98 -8.56 -33.86
C LYS A 56 16.51 -8.46 -33.73
N ASP A 57 17.02 -8.37 -32.50
CA ASP A 57 18.48 -8.41 -32.24
C ASP A 57 19.07 -9.79 -32.57
N VAL A 58 18.35 -10.88 -32.25
CA VAL A 58 18.74 -12.24 -32.66
C VAL A 58 18.85 -12.34 -34.18
N ASP A 59 17.88 -11.81 -34.92
CA ASP A 59 17.89 -11.80 -36.39
C ASP A 59 19.04 -10.98 -36.97
N ALA A 60 19.33 -9.83 -36.38
CA ALA A 60 20.46 -9.00 -36.78
C ALA A 60 21.79 -9.74 -36.58
N LYS A 61 21.98 -10.39 -35.42
CA LYS A 61 23.19 -11.16 -35.11
C LYS A 61 23.34 -12.41 -35.97
N ALA A 62 22.25 -13.11 -36.26
CA ALA A 62 22.28 -14.24 -37.20
C ALA A 62 22.65 -13.80 -38.62
N THR A 63 22.12 -12.65 -39.07
CA THR A 63 22.46 -12.09 -40.39
C THR A 63 23.94 -11.69 -40.47
N GLU A 64 24.45 -11.00 -39.45
CA GLU A 64 25.87 -10.62 -39.33
C GLU A 64 26.78 -11.85 -39.35
N ALA A 65 26.46 -12.88 -38.55
CA ALA A 65 27.23 -14.12 -38.51
C ALA A 65 27.26 -14.87 -39.84
N LYS A 66 26.12 -14.95 -40.55
CA LYS A 66 26.05 -15.60 -41.87
C LYS A 66 26.88 -14.84 -42.92
N ALA A 67 26.89 -13.51 -42.87
CA ALA A 67 27.74 -12.70 -43.72
C ALA A 67 29.24 -12.94 -43.45
N ASN A 68 29.62 -13.10 -42.18
CA ASN A 68 31.00 -13.46 -41.82
C ASN A 68 31.39 -14.85 -42.34
N VAL A 69 30.48 -15.83 -42.29
CA VAL A 69 30.68 -17.15 -42.91
C VAL A 69 30.82 -17.04 -44.43
N ASP A 70 30.05 -16.18 -45.08
CA ASP A 70 30.17 -15.94 -46.53
C ASP A 70 31.53 -15.33 -46.90
N ASN A 71 32.03 -14.41 -46.10
CA ASN A 71 33.31 -13.73 -46.30
C ASN A 71 34.53 -14.60 -45.93
N ALA A 72 34.36 -15.65 -45.14
CA ALA A 72 35.45 -16.55 -44.75
C ALA A 72 36.10 -17.23 -45.96
N THR A 73 37.43 -17.23 -45.98
CA THR A 73 38.27 -17.74 -47.09
C THR A 73 38.92 -19.09 -46.78
N THR A 74 38.87 -19.54 -45.52
CA THR A 74 39.35 -20.85 -45.08
C THR A 74 38.32 -21.58 -44.20
N ASN A 75 38.44 -22.89 -44.03
CA ASN A 75 37.57 -23.65 -43.10
C ASN A 75 37.72 -23.18 -41.65
N ALA A 76 38.94 -22.80 -41.23
CA ALA A 76 39.18 -22.29 -39.88
C ALA A 76 38.45 -20.97 -39.62
N GLU A 77 38.41 -20.08 -40.63
CA GLU A 77 37.64 -18.84 -40.56
C GLU A 77 36.12 -19.11 -40.56
N VAL A 78 35.64 -20.10 -41.32
CA VAL A 78 34.22 -20.53 -41.28
C VAL A 78 33.85 -21.00 -39.89
N ASP A 79 34.68 -21.85 -39.26
CA ASP A 79 34.44 -22.35 -37.91
C ASP A 79 34.51 -21.25 -36.84
N THR A 80 35.41 -20.28 -37.01
CA THR A 80 35.52 -19.11 -36.14
C THR A 80 34.26 -18.24 -36.26
N ALA A 81 33.85 -17.88 -37.47
CA ALA A 81 32.64 -17.08 -37.73
C ALA A 81 31.36 -17.76 -37.19
N LYS A 82 31.26 -19.09 -37.34
CA LYS A 82 30.19 -19.91 -36.73
C LYS A 82 30.21 -19.81 -35.21
N THR A 83 31.37 -19.98 -34.59
CA THR A 83 31.53 -19.99 -33.13
C THR A 83 31.23 -18.62 -32.53
N ASP A 84 31.77 -17.56 -33.12
CA ASP A 84 31.54 -16.19 -32.69
C ASP A 84 30.06 -15.78 -32.87
N GLY A 85 29.47 -16.13 -34.02
CA GLY A 85 28.08 -15.86 -34.32
C GLY A 85 27.10 -16.54 -33.36
N THR A 86 27.28 -17.83 -33.12
CA THR A 86 26.45 -18.58 -32.17
C THR A 86 26.65 -18.08 -30.74
N THR A 87 27.86 -17.70 -30.35
CA THR A 87 28.15 -17.07 -29.05
C THR A 87 27.42 -15.74 -28.89
N ALA A 88 27.49 -14.87 -29.91
CA ALA A 88 26.82 -13.56 -29.89
C ALA A 88 25.29 -13.69 -29.80
N ILE A 89 24.68 -14.61 -30.56
CA ILE A 89 23.24 -14.91 -30.47
C ILE A 89 22.88 -15.38 -29.06
N ASN A 90 23.64 -16.32 -28.51
CA ASN A 90 23.36 -16.88 -27.19
C ASN A 90 23.51 -15.87 -26.06
N ALA A 91 24.33 -14.83 -26.24
CA ALA A 91 24.53 -13.76 -25.27
C ALA A 91 23.33 -12.78 -25.16
N ILE A 92 22.41 -12.76 -26.12
CA ILE A 92 21.25 -11.85 -26.09
C ILE A 92 20.37 -12.16 -24.87
N ASN A 93 20.14 -11.19 -23.99
CA ASN A 93 19.34 -11.39 -22.80
C ASN A 93 18.50 -10.15 -22.49
N PRO A 94 17.23 -10.09 -22.93
CA PRO A 94 16.38 -8.92 -22.66
C PRO A 94 16.09 -8.73 -21.17
N SER A 95 15.93 -7.47 -20.76
CA SER A 95 15.44 -7.09 -19.44
C SER A 95 13.92 -7.04 -19.41
N ALA A 96 13.32 -7.26 -18.24
CA ALA A 96 11.88 -7.21 -17.99
C ALA A 96 11.50 -5.89 -17.32
N ASP A 97 11.67 -4.79 -18.05
CA ASP A 97 11.64 -3.44 -17.49
C ASP A 97 10.20 -2.98 -17.23
N ALA A 98 9.27 -3.28 -18.13
CA ALA A 98 7.88 -2.83 -18.04
C ALA A 98 7.18 -3.34 -16.77
N LYS A 99 7.19 -4.67 -16.55
CA LYS A 99 6.54 -5.27 -15.36
C LYS A 99 7.25 -4.88 -14.07
N THR A 100 8.58 -4.82 -14.06
CA THR A 100 9.35 -4.43 -12.87
C THR A 100 9.04 -3.00 -12.45
N THR A 101 9.04 -2.07 -13.40
CA THR A 101 8.71 -0.65 -13.15
C THR A 101 7.29 -0.49 -12.62
N ALA A 102 6.32 -1.19 -13.20
CA ALA A 102 4.94 -1.16 -12.74
C ALA A 102 4.77 -1.68 -11.31
N LYS A 103 5.42 -2.79 -10.95
CA LYS A 103 5.37 -3.35 -9.60
C LYS A 103 6.00 -2.42 -8.55
N ASN A 104 7.09 -1.74 -8.90
CA ASN A 104 7.71 -0.74 -8.02
C ASN A 104 6.77 0.43 -7.77
N ALA A 105 6.13 0.97 -8.82
CA ALA A 105 5.15 2.05 -8.66
C ALA A 105 3.96 1.66 -7.77
N ILE A 106 3.51 0.40 -7.83
CA ILE A 106 2.46 -0.13 -6.94
C ILE A 106 2.95 -0.20 -5.49
N GLU A 107 4.20 -0.64 -5.26
CA GLU A 107 4.79 -0.69 -3.91
C GLU A 107 4.97 0.71 -3.30
N ASP A 108 5.43 1.67 -4.12
CA ASP A 108 5.59 3.07 -3.70
C ASP A 108 4.23 3.68 -3.32
N ALA A 109 3.19 3.44 -4.12
CA ALA A 109 1.84 3.88 -3.82
C ALA A 109 1.30 3.25 -2.52
N ALA A 110 1.51 1.94 -2.32
CA ALA A 110 1.12 1.25 -1.09
C ALA A 110 1.84 1.84 0.14
N THR A 111 3.16 2.06 0.04
CA THR A 111 3.97 2.65 1.10
C THR A 111 3.49 4.05 1.46
N ALA A 112 3.28 4.92 0.46
CA ALA A 112 2.78 6.27 0.65
C ALA A 112 1.39 6.27 1.30
N LYS A 113 0.51 5.37 0.87
CA LYS A 113 -0.84 5.26 1.41
C LYS A 113 -0.86 4.81 2.87
N LYS A 114 -0.03 3.82 3.24
CA LYS A 114 0.11 3.39 4.64
C LYS A 114 0.64 4.52 5.53
N ALA A 115 1.62 5.29 5.05
CA ALA A 115 2.12 6.46 5.77
C ALA A 115 1.03 7.53 5.97
N ALA A 116 0.18 7.76 4.96
CA ALA A 116 -0.97 8.66 5.09
C ALA A 116 -1.99 8.15 6.12
N ILE A 117 -2.26 6.84 6.17
CA ILE A 117 -3.12 6.22 7.21
C ILE A 117 -2.50 6.39 8.61
N ASP A 118 -1.18 6.21 8.74
CA ASP A 118 -0.47 6.37 10.01
C ASP A 118 -0.59 7.78 10.59
N ALA A 119 -0.58 8.79 9.74
CA ALA A 119 -0.69 10.19 10.12
C ALA A 119 -2.10 10.60 10.61
N ARG A 120 -3.12 9.73 10.47
CA ARG A 120 -4.50 10.01 10.89
C ARG A 120 -4.67 9.73 12.38
N ASN A 121 -4.66 10.79 13.19
CA ASN A 121 -4.74 10.73 14.66
C ASN A 121 -6.14 10.45 15.19
N GLU A 122 -7.17 10.65 14.37
CA GLU A 122 -8.54 10.33 14.70
C GLU A 122 -8.82 8.83 14.69
N LEU A 123 -7.96 8.03 14.05
CA LEU A 123 -8.05 6.58 14.01
C LEU A 123 -7.36 5.95 15.21
N THR A 124 -7.94 4.84 15.67
CA THR A 124 -7.28 3.89 16.56
C THR A 124 -6.29 3.01 15.81
N GLN A 125 -5.40 2.34 16.54
CA GLN A 125 -4.43 1.43 15.94
C GLN A 125 -5.12 0.28 15.19
N GLU A 126 -6.21 -0.24 15.72
CA GLU A 126 -6.98 -1.33 15.10
C GLU A 126 -7.60 -0.89 13.75
N GLU A 127 -8.15 0.33 13.68
CA GLU A 127 -8.69 0.90 12.44
C GLU A 127 -7.56 1.16 11.41
N LYS A 128 -6.38 1.61 11.87
CA LYS A 128 -5.20 1.77 11.00
C LYS A 128 -4.73 0.43 10.44
N ASP A 129 -4.60 -0.58 11.28
CA ASP A 129 -4.10 -1.90 10.88
C ASP A 129 -5.02 -2.58 9.87
N ALA A 130 -6.35 -2.48 10.09
CA ALA A 130 -7.34 -2.97 9.13
C ALA A 130 -7.18 -2.29 7.76
N ALA A 131 -7.01 -0.97 7.73
CA ALA A 131 -6.84 -0.22 6.49
C ALA A 131 -5.50 -0.53 5.79
N LYS A 132 -4.40 -0.66 6.54
CA LYS A 132 -3.10 -1.05 5.97
C LYS A 132 -3.15 -2.45 5.36
N LYS A 133 -3.88 -3.37 6.00
CA LYS A 133 -4.11 -4.70 5.44
C LYS A 133 -4.89 -4.62 4.12
N GLU A 134 -5.91 -3.77 4.04
CA GLU A 134 -6.63 -3.55 2.78
C GLU A 134 -5.71 -2.99 1.69
N VAL A 135 -4.82 -2.03 2.02
CA VAL A 135 -3.78 -1.55 1.09
C VAL A 135 -2.89 -2.69 0.59
N ASP A 136 -2.45 -3.58 1.47
CA ASP A 136 -1.63 -4.74 1.11
C ASP A 136 -2.35 -5.71 0.17
N ASP A 137 -3.62 -6.00 0.46
CA ASP A 137 -4.44 -6.89 -0.36
C ASP A 137 -4.63 -6.29 -1.77
N LYS A 138 -4.90 -4.98 -1.87
CA LYS A 138 -5.02 -4.26 -3.15
C LYS A 138 -3.70 -4.21 -3.93
N ALA A 139 -2.57 -3.97 -3.25
CA ALA A 139 -1.25 -3.98 -3.88
C ALA A 139 -0.89 -5.37 -4.42
N LYS A 140 -1.23 -6.43 -3.68
CA LYS A 140 -1.03 -7.82 -4.12
C LYS A 140 -1.88 -8.13 -5.36
N GLU A 141 -3.16 -7.77 -5.34
CA GLU A 141 -4.07 -7.93 -6.49
C GLU A 141 -3.53 -7.20 -7.74
N ALA A 142 -3.09 -5.96 -7.57
CA ALA A 142 -2.51 -5.16 -8.66
C ALA A 142 -1.25 -5.81 -9.27
N LYS A 143 -0.35 -6.36 -8.43
CA LYS A 143 0.86 -7.05 -8.90
C LYS A 143 0.52 -8.33 -9.68
N VAL A 144 -0.51 -9.06 -9.29
CA VAL A 144 -1.01 -10.23 -10.05
C VAL A 144 -1.53 -9.82 -11.43
N ASN A 145 -2.23 -8.69 -11.52
CA ASN A 145 -2.70 -8.15 -12.80
C ASN A 145 -1.53 -7.73 -13.71
N VAL A 146 -0.48 -7.12 -13.15
CA VAL A 146 0.76 -6.81 -13.89
C VAL A 146 1.45 -8.07 -14.39
N ASP A 147 1.52 -9.12 -13.57
CA ASP A 147 2.11 -10.40 -13.98
C ASP A 147 1.35 -11.05 -15.13
N SER A 148 0.03 -10.94 -15.13
CA SER A 148 -0.85 -11.49 -16.16
C SER A 148 -0.85 -10.70 -17.47
N ALA A 149 -0.43 -9.43 -17.45
CA ALA A 149 -0.39 -8.58 -18.63
C ALA A 149 0.70 -9.03 -19.62
N THR A 150 0.38 -9.02 -20.91
CA THR A 150 1.28 -9.49 -21.99
C THR A 150 1.88 -8.37 -22.82
N THR A 151 1.32 -7.16 -22.76
CA THR A 151 1.78 -5.98 -23.51
C THR A 151 2.12 -4.83 -22.58
N ASN A 152 2.96 -3.91 -23.04
CA ASN A 152 3.28 -2.69 -22.28
C ASN A 152 2.02 -1.90 -21.89
N ALA A 153 1.06 -1.76 -22.82
CA ALA A 153 -0.19 -1.05 -22.56
C ALA A 153 -1.06 -1.72 -21.48
N ALA A 154 -1.10 -3.06 -21.47
CA ALA A 154 -1.82 -3.81 -20.44
C ALA A 154 -1.13 -3.71 -19.08
N VAL A 155 0.20 -3.72 -19.04
CA VAL A 155 0.99 -3.47 -17.82
C VAL A 155 0.70 -2.08 -17.26
N ASP A 156 0.70 -1.04 -18.09
CA ASP A 156 0.40 0.32 -17.68
C ASP A 156 -1.03 0.50 -17.18
N THR A 157 -1.99 -0.19 -17.80
CA THR A 157 -3.38 -0.22 -17.35
C THR A 157 -3.50 -0.89 -15.98
N ALA A 158 -2.88 -2.06 -15.79
CA ALA A 158 -2.88 -2.79 -14.52
C ALA A 158 -2.23 -1.97 -13.39
N LYS A 159 -1.10 -1.32 -13.68
CA LYS A 159 -0.43 -0.36 -12.79
C LYS A 159 -1.38 0.76 -12.36
N THR A 160 -1.99 1.44 -13.33
CA THR A 160 -2.88 2.58 -13.09
C THR A 160 -4.06 2.17 -12.21
N ASN A 161 -4.78 1.12 -12.60
CA ASN A 161 -5.92 0.60 -11.84
C ASN A 161 -5.51 0.20 -10.41
N GLY A 162 -4.37 -0.47 -10.27
CA GLY A 162 -3.82 -0.86 -8.97
C GLY A 162 -3.53 0.33 -8.06
N THR A 163 -2.82 1.34 -8.58
CA THR A 163 -2.50 2.55 -7.82
C THR A 163 -3.76 3.35 -7.44
N THR A 164 -4.77 3.39 -8.32
CA THR A 164 -6.06 4.01 -8.01
C THR A 164 -6.76 3.28 -6.86
N ALA A 165 -6.89 1.96 -6.94
CA ALA A 165 -7.55 1.16 -5.91
C ALA A 165 -6.86 1.27 -4.54
N ILE A 166 -5.52 1.34 -4.50
CA ILE A 166 -4.75 1.62 -3.27
C ILE A 166 -5.11 3.00 -2.72
N ASN A 167 -5.13 4.02 -3.57
CA ASN A 167 -5.39 5.40 -3.16
C ASN A 167 -6.82 5.62 -2.65
N GLU A 168 -7.77 4.79 -3.09
CA GLU A 168 -9.17 4.81 -2.63
C GLU A 168 -9.38 4.23 -1.23
N VAL A 169 -8.42 3.47 -0.68
CA VAL A 169 -8.54 2.92 0.69
C VAL A 169 -8.68 4.07 1.70
N ASN A 170 -9.81 4.18 2.39
CA ASN A 170 -10.05 5.27 3.32
C ASN A 170 -10.74 4.76 4.59
N PRO A 171 -10.00 4.56 5.70
CA PRO A 171 -10.62 4.13 6.96
C PRO A 171 -11.56 5.19 7.54
N ASN A 172 -12.62 4.72 8.18
CA ASN A 172 -13.48 5.55 9.03
C ASN A 172 -12.96 5.59 10.47
N ALA A 173 -13.23 6.71 11.14
CA ALA A 173 -12.87 6.97 12.53
C ALA A 173 -14.08 6.77 13.44
N ASP A 174 -14.49 5.51 13.61
CA ASP A 174 -15.77 5.18 14.23
C ASP A 174 -15.66 5.14 15.76
N ALA A 175 -14.56 4.60 16.30
CA ALA A 175 -14.39 4.42 17.74
C ALA A 175 -14.40 5.74 18.51
N LYS A 176 -13.52 6.68 18.15
CA LYS A 176 -13.44 8.00 18.83
C LYS A 176 -14.71 8.82 18.64
N THR A 177 -15.29 8.81 17.44
CA THR A 177 -16.53 9.54 17.15
C THR A 177 -17.69 9.04 18.00
N THR A 178 -17.87 7.72 18.09
CA THR A 178 -18.91 7.10 18.90
C THR A 178 -18.75 7.42 20.39
N ALA A 179 -17.53 7.34 20.92
CA ALA A 179 -17.24 7.67 22.31
C ALA A 179 -17.55 9.13 22.64
N LYS A 180 -17.17 10.08 21.77
CA LYS A 180 -17.46 11.51 21.96
C LYS A 180 -18.95 11.82 21.95
N ASN A 181 -19.73 11.15 21.11
CA ASN A 181 -21.18 11.29 21.08
C ASN A 181 -21.81 10.79 22.39
N ALA A 182 -21.39 9.62 22.88
CA ALA A 182 -21.87 9.10 24.17
C ALA A 182 -21.56 10.03 25.35
N ILE A 183 -20.41 10.70 25.34
CA ILE A 183 -20.06 11.72 26.34
C ILE A 183 -20.97 12.94 26.25
N GLU A 184 -21.27 13.41 25.03
CA GLU A 184 -22.19 14.54 24.81
C GLU A 184 -23.62 14.22 25.26
N ASP A 185 -24.10 13.02 24.96
CA ASP A 185 -25.41 12.54 25.37
C ASP A 185 -25.52 12.48 26.91
N ALA A 186 -24.49 11.95 27.57
CA ALA A 186 -24.41 11.91 29.03
C ALA A 186 -24.40 13.32 29.64
N ALA A 187 -23.62 14.25 29.07
CA ALA A 187 -23.58 15.64 29.51
C ALA A 187 -24.96 16.31 29.36
N THR A 188 -25.62 16.13 28.22
CA THR A 188 -26.96 16.67 27.93
C THR A 188 -27.99 16.13 28.93
N ALA A 189 -28.02 14.81 29.12
CA ALA A 189 -28.92 14.17 30.08
C ALA A 189 -28.69 14.69 31.51
N LYS A 190 -27.42 14.86 31.90
CA LYS A 190 -27.06 15.34 33.24
C LYS A 190 -27.49 16.78 33.49
N LYS A 191 -27.31 17.67 32.52
CA LYS A 191 -27.79 19.06 32.62
C LYS A 191 -29.31 19.13 32.74
N ALA A 192 -30.03 18.31 31.96
CA ALA A 192 -31.49 18.21 32.06
C ALA A 192 -31.92 17.72 33.46
N ALA A 193 -31.22 16.74 34.05
CA ALA A 193 -31.48 16.29 35.41
C ALA A 193 -31.22 17.39 36.46
N ILE A 194 -30.14 18.19 36.31
CA ILE A 194 -29.87 19.36 37.16
C ILE A 194 -30.97 20.41 37.03
N ASP A 195 -31.46 20.67 35.81
CA ASP A 195 -32.54 21.61 35.57
C ASP A 195 -33.85 21.24 36.25
N ALA A 196 -34.16 19.94 36.32
CA ALA A 196 -35.35 19.42 36.98
C ALA A 196 -35.32 19.53 38.51
N ARG A 197 -34.16 19.83 39.12
CA ARG A 197 -34.02 19.96 40.59
C ARG A 197 -34.56 21.30 41.08
N ASN A 198 -35.75 21.30 41.68
CA ASN A 198 -36.47 22.50 42.11
C ASN A 198 -35.93 23.10 43.41
N GLU A 199 -35.17 22.34 44.18
CA GLU A 199 -34.51 22.77 45.41
C GLU A 199 -33.25 23.61 45.17
N LEU A 200 -32.65 23.56 43.98
CA LEU A 200 -31.48 24.37 43.62
C LEU A 200 -31.87 25.79 43.22
N THR A 201 -30.99 26.76 43.44
CA THR A 201 -31.10 28.10 42.84
C THR A 201 -30.61 28.10 41.39
N ALA A 202 -30.79 29.22 40.68
CA ALA A 202 -30.26 29.36 39.32
C ALA A 202 -28.72 29.30 39.33
N GLU A 203 -28.09 29.95 40.30
CA GLU A 203 -26.64 30.00 40.44
C GLU A 203 -26.04 28.62 40.75
N GLU A 204 -26.68 27.84 41.62
CA GLU A 204 -26.27 26.45 41.92
C GLU A 204 -26.41 25.54 40.69
N LYS A 205 -27.49 25.71 39.91
CA LYS A 205 -27.67 24.98 38.64
C LYS A 205 -26.61 25.35 37.62
N ASP A 206 -26.35 26.64 37.43
CA ASP A 206 -25.38 27.12 36.45
C ASP A 206 -23.95 26.67 36.80
N ALA A 207 -23.59 26.71 38.09
CA ALA A 207 -22.31 26.18 38.56
C ALA A 207 -22.18 24.67 38.27
N ALA A 208 -23.22 23.88 38.54
CA ALA A 208 -23.22 22.45 38.28
C ALA A 208 -23.16 22.12 36.78
N LYS A 209 -23.89 22.85 35.93
CA LYS A 209 -23.82 22.66 34.46
C LYS A 209 -22.45 23.01 33.90
N LYS A 210 -21.79 24.03 34.47
CA LYS A 210 -20.42 24.38 34.10
C LYS A 210 -19.43 23.27 34.46
N ASP A 211 -19.63 22.59 35.60
CA ASP A 211 -18.83 21.42 35.97
C ASP A 211 -19.09 20.24 35.01
N VAL A 212 -20.34 20.02 34.60
CA VAL A 212 -20.68 19.02 33.55
C VAL A 212 -19.93 19.33 32.25
N ASP A 213 -19.92 20.59 31.81
CA ASP A 213 -19.19 21.00 30.61
C ASP A 213 -17.69 20.78 30.73
N ALA A 214 -17.11 21.09 31.89
CA ALA A 214 -15.70 20.87 32.16
C ALA A 214 -15.34 19.38 32.09
N LYS A 215 -16.15 18.51 32.72
CA LYS A 215 -15.95 17.06 32.70
C LYS A 215 -16.16 16.43 31.32
N ALA A 216 -17.15 16.90 30.57
CA ALA A 216 -17.34 16.47 29.18
C ALA A 216 -16.15 16.85 28.30
N LYS A 217 -15.61 18.06 28.47
CA LYS A 217 -14.41 18.51 27.74
C LYS A 217 -13.17 17.68 28.09
N GLU A 218 -12.95 17.41 29.38
CA GLU A 218 -11.86 16.56 29.88
C GLU A 218 -11.97 15.14 29.28
N ALA A 219 -13.15 14.53 29.34
CA ALA A 219 -13.39 13.20 28.80
C ALA A 219 -13.15 13.12 27.28
N LYS A 220 -13.61 14.11 26.51
CA LYS A 220 -13.37 14.16 25.06
C LYS A 220 -11.89 14.30 24.72
N ALA A 221 -11.13 15.06 25.51
CA ALA A 221 -9.67 15.16 25.35
C ALA A 221 -8.97 13.82 25.65
N ASN A 222 -9.44 13.06 26.64
CA ASN A 222 -8.92 11.72 26.91
C ASN A 222 -9.20 10.76 25.75
N VAL A 223 -10.39 10.83 25.13
CA VAL A 223 -10.72 10.07 23.91
C VAL A 223 -9.81 10.46 22.73
N ASP A 224 -9.49 11.75 22.60
CA ASP A 224 -8.56 12.22 21.56
C ASP A 224 -7.15 11.65 21.73
N ASN A 225 -6.68 11.56 22.98
CA ASN A 225 -5.36 11.03 23.31
C ASN A 225 -5.27 9.49 23.27
N ALA A 226 -6.40 8.80 23.36
CA ALA A 226 -6.45 7.34 23.28
C ALA A 226 -5.94 6.84 21.91
N THR A 227 -5.15 5.78 21.93
CA THR A 227 -4.52 5.20 20.73
C THR A 227 -5.17 3.89 20.30
N THR A 228 -5.80 3.17 21.23
CA THR A 228 -6.47 1.89 20.99
C THR A 228 -7.96 1.98 21.26
N ASN A 229 -8.74 1.03 20.71
CA ASN A 229 -10.17 0.91 21.01
C ASN A 229 -10.44 0.77 22.52
N ALA A 230 -9.60 0.00 23.23
CA ALA A 230 -9.75 -0.22 24.67
C ALA A 230 -9.54 1.06 25.49
N GLU A 231 -8.57 1.89 25.11
CA GLU A 231 -8.34 3.19 25.75
C GLU A 231 -9.48 4.17 25.46
N VAL A 232 -10.02 4.18 24.23
CA VAL A 232 -11.20 4.98 23.86
C VAL A 232 -12.41 4.58 24.72
N ASP A 233 -12.66 3.27 24.88
CA ASP A 233 -13.74 2.76 25.70
C ASP A 233 -13.57 3.08 27.20
N THR A 234 -12.33 3.04 27.69
CA THR A 234 -12.00 3.45 29.06
C THR A 234 -12.27 4.93 29.27
N ALA A 235 -11.75 5.80 28.39
CA ALA A 235 -11.97 7.25 28.48
C ALA A 235 -13.46 7.63 28.40
N LYS A 236 -14.23 6.95 27.55
CA LYS A 236 -15.70 7.08 27.47
C LYS A 236 -16.36 6.71 28.81
N THR A 237 -16.00 5.55 29.36
CA THR A 237 -16.60 5.02 30.60
C THR A 237 -16.28 5.92 31.80
N ASP A 238 -15.02 6.33 31.94
CA ASP A 238 -14.58 7.22 33.02
C ASP A 238 -15.25 8.59 32.90
N GLY A 239 -15.30 9.14 31.69
CA GLY A 239 -15.92 10.43 31.42
C GLY A 239 -17.42 10.47 31.73
N THR A 240 -18.17 9.48 31.26
CA THR A 240 -19.61 9.37 31.54
C THR A 240 -19.88 9.13 33.02
N THR A 241 -19.04 8.35 33.70
CA THR A 241 -19.12 8.14 35.15
C THR A 241 -18.89 9.45 35.92
N ALA A 242 -17.85 10.21 35.56
CA ALA A 242 -17.53 11.48 36.19
C ALA A 242 -18.66 12.52 36.01
N ILE A 243 -19.22 12.62 34.79
CA ILE A 243 -20.39 13.48 34.51
C ILE A 243 -21.58 13.07 35.39
N ASN A 244 -21.89 11.77 35.44
CA ASN A 244 -23.03 11.27 36.19
C ASN A 244 -22.88 11.45 37.71
N ALA A 245 -21.65 11.48 38.22
CA ALA A 245 -21.35 11.72 39.63
C ALA A 245 -21.62 13.16 40.10
N ILE A 246 -21.75 14.13 39.18
CA ILE A 246 -21.99 15.55 39.54
C ILE A 246 -23.33 15.67 40.27
N ASN A 247 -23.31 16.10 41.53
CA ASN A 247 -24.54 16.24 42.31
C ASN A 247 -24.47 17.49 43.17
N PRO A 248 -24.97 18.66 42.70
CA PRO A 248 -24.90 19.90 43.47
C PRO A 248 -25.72 19.82 44.76
N SER A 249 -25.21 20.42 45.83
CA SER A 249 -25.95 20.63 47.07
C SER A 249 -26.95 21.79 46.93
N ALA A 250 -28.03 21.74 47.71
CA ALA A 250 -29.10 22.74 47.70
C ALA A 250 -29.02 23.61 48.95
N ASP A 251 -27.90 24.28 49.13
CA ASP A 251 -27.54 24.91 50.39
C ASP A 251 -28.21 26.27 50.55
N ALA A 252 -28.36 27.04 49.46
CA ALA A 252 -28.91 28.38 49.52
C ALA A 252 -30.39 28.41 49.95
N LYS A 253 -31.25 27.58 49.33
CA LYS A 253 -32.67 27.49 49.74
C LYS A 253 -32.84 26.89 51.13
N THR A 254 -32.04 25.88 51.48
CA THR A 254 -32.07 25.27 52.81
C THR A 254 -31.70 26.29 53.88
N THR A 255 -30.63 27.06 53.66
CA THR A 255 -30.18 28.12 54.58
C THR A 255 -31.24 29.22 54.72
N ALA A 256 -31.83 29.67 53.62
CA ALA A 256 -32.88 30.69 53.65
C ALA A 256 -34.13 30.21 54.41
N LYS A 257 -34.52 28.94 54.22
CA LYS A 257 -35.64 28.34 54.96
C LYS A 257 -35.36 28.29 56.46
N ASN A 258 -34.19 27.80 56.86
CA ASN A 258 -33.81 27.74 58.28
C ASN A 258 -33.79 29.14 58.92
N ALA A 259 -33.25 30.16 58.23
CA ALA A 259 -33.23 31.53 58.74
C ALA A 259 -34.65 32.11 58.94
N ILE A 260 -35.61 31.77 58.08
CA ILE A 260 -37.01 32.17 58.23
C ILE A 260 -37.65 31.44 59.43
N GLU A 261 -37.40 30.14 59.59
CA GLU A 261 -37.91 29.34 60.71
C GLU A 261 -37.35 29.84 62.06
N ASP A 262 -36.06 30.15 62.12
CA ASP A 262 -35.42 30.73 63.30
C ASP A 262 -36.02 32.10 63.65
N ALA A 263 -36.20 32.97 62.65
CA ALA A 263 -36.82 34.28 62.84
C ALA A 263 -38.28 34.18 63.31
N ALA A 264 -39.05 33.25 62.74
CA ALA A 264 -40.43 33.01 63.15
C ALA A 264 -40.51 32.49 64.59
N THR A 265 -39.63 31.55 64.96
CA THR A 265 -39.53 30.99 66.31
C THR A 265 -39.17 32.06 67.33
N ALA A 266 -38.16 32.87 67.03
CA ALA A 266 -37.75 33.99 67.89
C ALA A 266 -38.88 35.01 68.09
N LYS A 267 -39.64 35.32 67.03
CA LYS A 267 -40.77 36.27 67.12
C LYS A 267 -41.92 35.72 67.95
N LYS A 268 -42.22 34.43 67.83
CA LYS A 268 -43.25 33.76 68.64
C LYS A 268 -42.90 33.77 70.13
N ALA A 269 -41.66 33.41 70.47
CA ALA A 269 -41.17 33.47 71.84
C ALA A 269 -41.24 34.88 72.45
N ALA A 270 -41.01 35.92 71.65
CA ALA A 270 -41.11 37.31 72.09
C ALA A 270 -42.56 37.82 72.25
N ILE A 271 -43.56 37.18 71.64
CA ILE A 271 -44.98 37.50 71.82
C ILE A 271 -45.53 36.78 73.07
N ASP A 272 -45.04 35.57 73.34
CA ASP A 272 -45.47 34.74 74.47
C ASP A 272 -44.82 35.14 75.82
N ALA A 273 -43.91 36.13 75.82
CA ALA A 273 -43.18 36.66 76.98
C ALA A 273 -43.75 38.01 77.46
#